data_AF-A0A151I3X8-F1
#
_entry.id   AF-A0A151I3X8-F1
#
_cell.length_a   1.000
_cell.length_b   1.000
_cell.length_c   1.000
_cell.angle_alpha   90.00
_cell.angle_beta   90.00
_cell.angle_gamma   90.00
#
_symmetry.space_group_name_H-M   'P 1'
#
loop_
_entity.id
_entity.type
_entity.pdbx_description
1 polymer ?
#
loop_
_entity_poly.entity_id
_entity_poly.type
_entity_poly.pdbx_seq_one_letter_code
_entity_poly.pdbx_strand_id
1 'polypeptide(L)'
;MYDNFENYGKQQEQCIIQCFFNELNMVDQRGYPEQVSIIQFMTRNTHNPELQDLIEEAVIECFYYLDSDAGQNACYFSENLLTCLIDKGKERCEDWDD
;
A
#
# COMPACT_ATOMS: atom_id res chain seq x y z
N MET A 1 -22.20 26.11 0.27
CA MET A 1 -22.49 24.67 0.54
C MET A 1 -22.06 23.84 -0.67
N TYR A 2 -20.78 23.86 -1.04
CA TYR A 2 -20.23 23.01 -2.12
C TYR A 2 -18.95 22.25 -1.69
N ASP A 3 -18.37 22.55 -0.52
CA ASP A 3 -17.13 21.89 -0.05
C ASP A 3 -17.32 20.47 0.53
N ASN A 4 -18.55 20.06 0.84
CA ASN A 4 -18.79 18.75 1.49
C ASN A 4 -18.84 17.58 0.50
N PHE A 5 -19.17 17.80 -0.78
CA PHE A 5 -19.25 16.72 -1.77
C PHE A 5 -17.86 16.32 -2.29
N GLU A 6 -16.96 17.27 -2.50
CA GLU A 6 -15.56 16.97 -2.88
C GLU A 6 -14.82 16.22 -1.76
N ASN A 7 -15.07 16.57 -0.49
CA ASN A 7 -14.49 15.86 0.65
C ASN A 7 -15.00 14.41 0.75
N TYR A 8 -16.29 14.19 0.49
CA TYR A 8 -16.88 12.84 0.47
C TYR A 8 -16.33 11.99 -0.68
N GLY A 9 -16.18 12.58 -1.87
CA GLY A 9 -15.58 11.92 -3.03
C GLY A 9 -14.12 11.53 -2.77
N LYS A 10 -13.32 12.46 -2.23
CA LYS A 10 -11.95 12.16 -1.81
C LYS A 10 -11.91 11.05 -0.77
N GLN A 11 -12.67 11.15 0.33
CA GLN A 11 -12.73 10.08 1.34
C GLN A 11 -13.15 8.72 0.76
N GLN A 12 -14.08 8.68 -0.19
CA GLN A 12 -14.46 7.44 -0.87
C GLN A 12 -13.30 6.88 -1.71
N GLU A 13 -12.59 7.72 -2.46
CA GLU A 13 -11.40 7.30 -3.23
C GLU A 13 -10.32 6.71 -2.32
N GLN A 14 -10.04 7.34 -1.16
CA GLN A 14 -9.03 6.84 -0.19
C GLN A 14 -9.40 5.44 0.34
N CYS A 15 -10.70 5.14 0.45
CA CYS A 15 -11.15 3.86 1.00
C CYS A 15 -11.25 2.73 -0.02
N ILE A 16 -11.14 2.99 -1.34
CA ILE A 16 -11.16 1.91 -2.35
C ILE A 16 -9.96 0.97 -2.13
N ILE A 17 -8.80 1.52 -1.82
CA ILE A 17 -7.59 0.71 -1.58
C ILE A 17 -7.74 -0.14 -0.33
N GLN A 18 -8.30 0.44 0.75
CA GLN A 18 -8.64 -0.31 1.96
C GLN A 18 -9.65 -1.43 1.69
N CYS A 19 -10.61 -1.22 0.79
CA CYS A 19 -11.54 -2.27 0.37
C CYS A 19 -10.78 -3.46 -0.25
N PHE A 20 -9.84 -3.21 -1.15
CA PHE A 20 -9.02 -4.27 -1.72
C PHE A 20 -8.18 -5.02 -0.69
N PHE A 21 -7.55 -4.33 0.26
CA PHE A 21 -6.81 -5.00 1.34
C PHE A 21 -7.73 -5.89 2.20
N ASN A 22 -8.95 -5.46 2.48
CA ASN A 22 -9.94 -6.28 3.18
C ASN A 22 -10.34 -7.52 2.37
N GLU A 23 -10.73 -7.35 1.10
CA GLU A 23 -11.18 -8.45 0.24
C GLU A 23 -10.09 -9.50 0.00
N LEU A 24 -8.82 -9.07 0.03
CA LEU A 24 -7.66 -9.94 -0.12
C LEU A 24 -7.17 -10.52 1.22
N ASN A 25 -7.86 -10.23 2.33
CA ASN A 25 -7.50 -10.65 3.69
C ASN A 25 -6.08 -10.25 4.10
N MET A 26 -5.67 -9.03 3.73
CA MET A 26 -4.35 -8.48 4.01
C MET A 26 -4.38 -7.42 5.12
N VAL A 27 -5.28 -7.57 6.08
CA VAL A 27 -5.48 -6.63 7.20
C VAL A 27 -5.35 -7.31 8.55
N ASP A 28 -4.90 -6.56 9.55
CA ASP A 28 -4.83 -7.00 10.94
C ASP A 28 -6.20 -6.98 11.63
N GLN A 29 -6.25 -7.39 12.90
CA GLN A 29 -7.49 -7.41 13.69
C GLN A 29 -8.11 -6.01 13.92
N ARG A 30 -7.36 -4.94 13.67
CA ARG A 30 -7.81 -3.55 13.78
C ARG A 30 -8.28 -3.00 12.42
N GLY A 31 -8.16 -3.79 11.35
CA GLY A 31 -8.54 -3.43 9.99
C GLY A 31 -7.47 -2.65 9.23
N TYR A 32 -6.23 -2.57 9.74
CA TYR A 32 -5.12 -1.92 9.05
C TYR A 32 -4.37 -2.91 8.16
N PRO A 33 -3.82 -2.49 7.01
CA PRO A 33 -2.94 -3.32 6.20
C PRO A 33 -1.86 -4.02 7.04
N GLU A 34 -1.72 -5.34 6.91
CA GLU A 34 -0.75 -6.13 7.65
C GLU A 34 0.48 -6.42 6.78
N GLN A 35 1.64 -5.95 7.21
CA GLN A 35 2.90 -6.01 6.46
C GLN A 35 3.24 -7.43 5.96
N VAL A 36 3.16 -8.42 6.85
CA VAL A 36 3.51 -9.82 6.52
C VAL A 36 2.56 -10.39 5.47
N SER A 37 1.26 -10.18 5.61
CA SER A 37 0.26 -10.63 4.64
C SER A 37 0.47 -9.99 3.26
N ILE A 38 0.83 -8.71 3.21
CA ILE A 38 1.11 -8.00 1.96
C ILE A 38 2.37 -8.54 1.28
N ILE A 39 3.47 -8.73 2.02
CA ILE A 39 4.71 -9.34 1.48
C ILE A 39 4.39 -10.71 0.88
N GLN A 40 3.66 -11.56 1.63
CA GLN A 40 3.29 -12.89 1.15
C GLN A 40 2.43 -12.84 -0.12
N PHE A 41 1.47 -11.93 -0.19
CA PHE A 41 0.61 -11.78 -1.36
C PHE A 41 1.39 -11.31 -2.59
N MET A 42 2.20 -10.26 -2.45
CA MET A 42 2.95 -9.65 -3.56
C MET A 42 4.06 -10.56 -4.09
N THR A 43 4.64 -11.42 -3.25
CA THR A 43 5.73 -12.33 -3.64
C THR A 43 5.26 -13.71 -4.08
N ARG A 44 3.98 -14.08 -3.87
CA ARG A 44 3.43 -15.44 -4.04
C ARG A 44 3.76 -16.12 -5.38
N ASN A 45 3.83 -15.35 -6.46
CA ASN A 45 4.07 -15.86 -7.81
C ASN A 45 5.38 -15.33 -8.44
N THR A 46 6.23 -14.70 -7.63
CA THR A 46 7.53 -14.16 -8.06
C THR A 46 8.57 -15.27 -7.97
N HIS A 47 9.18 -15.60 -9.12
CA HIS A 47 10.18 -16.67 -9.20
C HIS A 47 11.62 -16.13 -9.22
N ASN A 48 11.78 -14.83 -9.47
CA ASN A 48 13.08 -14.17 -9.44
C ASN A 48 13.38 -13.74 -7.99
N PRO A 49 14.44 -14.28 -7.35
CA PRO A 49 14.77 -13.95 -5.97
C PRO A 49 15.16 -12.48 -5.78
N GLU A 50 15.83 -11.85 -6.75
CA GLU A 50 16.18 -10.43 -6.66
C GLU A 50 14.93 -9.54 -6.69
N LEU A 51 13.95 -9.91 -7.51
CA LEU A 51 12.65 -9.21 -7.54
C LEU A 51 11.86 -9.45 -6.26
N GLN A 52 11.95 -10.65 -5.68
CA GLN A 52 11.32 -10.97 -4.41
C GLN A 52 11.89 -10.12 -3.27
N ASP A 53 13.23 -10.05 -3.16
CA ASP A 53 13.93 -9.22 -2.18
C ASP A 53 13.56 -7.74 -2.35
N LEU A 54 13.52 -7.24 -3.58
CA LEU A 54 13.13 -5.85 -3.88
C LEU A 54 11.69 -5.54 -3.45
N ILE A 55 10.74 -6.46 -3.68
CA ILE A 55 9.35 -6.30 -3.23
C ILE A 55 9.29 -6.29 -1.70
N GLU A 56 9.99 -7.21 -1.03
CA GLU A 56 10.02 -7.29 0.42
C GLU A 56 10.60 -6.02 1.06
N GLU A 57 11.75 -5.55 0.55
CA GLU A 57 12.38 -4.29 0.98
C GLU A 57 11.44 -3.10 0.81
N ALA A 58 10.81 -2.96 -0.35
CA ALA A 58 9.89 -1.86 -0.63
C ALA A 58 8.71 -1.84 0.36
N VAL A 59 8.13 -3.01 0.66
CA VAL A 59 7.04 -3.11 1.64
C VAL A 59 7.53 -2.74 3.05
N ILE A 60 8.68 -3.28 3.50
CA ILE A 60 9.24 -2.95 4.81
C ILE A 60 9.50 -1.45 4.96
N GLU A 61 10.12 -0.82 3.96
CA GLU A 61 10.43 0.60 3.98
C GLU A 61 9.18 1.48 4.02
N CYS A 62 8.16 1.14 3.22
CA CYS A 62 6.91 1.90 3.22
C CYS A 62 6.16 1.81 4.55
N PHE A 63 6.13 0.63 5.18
CA PHE A 63 5.55 0.49 6.52
C PHE A 63 6.34 1.29 7.56
N TYR A 64 7.68 1.27 7.51
CA TYR A 64 8.50 2.06 8.42
C TYR A 64 8.26 3.58 8.25
N TYR A 65 8.15 4.06 7.01
CA TYR A 65 7.87 5.47 6.73
C TYR A 65 6.50 5.90 7.30
N LEU A 66 5.49 5.04 7.15
CA LEU A 66 4.11 5.30 7.58
C LEU A 66 3.85 5.02 9.06
N ASP A 67 4.77 4.39 9.79
CA ASP A 67 4.63 4.15 11.23
C ASP A 67 4.50 5.47 12.03
N SER A 68 5.11 6.54 11.51
CA SER A 68 4.96 7.89 12.06
C SER A 68 3.53 8.48 11.93
N ASP A 69 2.72 7.93 11.03
CA ASP A 69 1.33 8.33 10.77
C ASP A 69 0.30 7.37 11.40
N ALA A 70 0.71 6.49 12.32
CA ALA A 70 -0.13 5.45 12.94
C ALA A 70 -1.39 5.97 13.69
N GLY A 71 -1.52 7.29 13.88
CA GLY A 71 -2.74 7.93 14.42
C GLY A 71 -3.85 8.16 13.38
N GLN A 72 -3.59 7.93 12.10
CA GLN A 72 -4.54 8.14 11.00
C GLN A 72 -5.45 6.92 10.77
N ASN A 73 -6.58 7.11 10.08
CA ASN A 73 -7.52 6.03 9.79
C ASN A 73 -6.96 5.04 8.73
N ALA A 74 -7.53 3.83 8.69
CA ALA A 74 -7.04 2.76 7.83
C ALA A 74 -7.14 3.06 6.32
N CYS A 75 -8.13 3.85 5.87
CA CYS A 75 -8.22 4.27 4.47
C CYS A 75 -7.05 5.17 4.07
N TYR A 76 -6.71 6.15 4.92
CA TYR A 76 -5.58 7.02 4.70
C TYR A 76 -4.26 6.24 4.68
N PHE A 77 -4.07 5.33 5.64
CA PHE A 77 -2.89 4.47 5.69
C PHE A 77 -2.79 3.61 4.41
N SER A 78 -3.89 3.02 3.96
CA SER A 78 -3.95 2.18 2.76
C SER A 78 -3.59 2.93 1.48
N GLU A 79 -4.14 4.14 1.29
CA GLU A 79 -3.84 4.97 0.12
C GLU A 79 -2.37 5.39 0.10
N ASN A 80 -1.83 5.81 1.24
CA ASN A 80 -0.43 6.19 1.35
C ASN A 80 0.52 5.01 1.18
N LEU A 81 0.15 3.83 1.68
CA LEU A 81 0.93 2.60 1.49
C LEU A 81 1.02 2.27 0.00
N LEU A 82 -0.10 2.28 -0.73
CA LEU A 82 -0.08 2.04 -2.18
C LEU A 82 0.74 3.09 -2.92
N THR A 83 0.61 4.36 -2.54
CA THR A 83 1.38 5.46 -3.16
C THR A 83 2.88 5.25 -2.96
N CYS A 84 3.31 4.93 -1.74
CA CYS A 84 4.71 4.65 -1.44
C CYS A 84 5.24 3.45 -2.25
N LEU A 85 4.47 2.36 -2.34
CA LEU A 85 4.86 1.17 -3.10
C LEU A 85 5.01 1.47 -4.59
N ILE A 86 4.12 2.29 -5.15
CA ILE A 86 4.21 2.74 -6.56
C ILE A 86 5.49 3.53 -6.78
N ASP A 87 5.84 4.44 -5.87
CA ASP A 87 7.03 5.27 -6.03
C ASP A 87 8.32 4.44 -5.88
N LYS A 88 8.36 3.49 -4.93
CA LYS A 88 9.45 2.50 -4.83
C LYS A 88 9.59 1.65 -6.10
N GLY A 89 8.46 1.27 -6.71
CA GLY A 89 8.46 0.56 -7.98
C GLY A 89 9.07 1.40 -9.10
N LYS A 90 8.69 2.67 -9.23
CA LYS A 90 9.21 3.59 -10.27
C LYS A 90 10.72 3.78 -10.18
N GLU A 91 11.27 3.92 -8.96
CA GLU A 91 12.73 4.05 -8.73
C GLU A 91 13.54 2.88 -9.33
N ARG A 92 12.90 1.72 -9.53
CA ARG A 92 13.53 0.49 -10.02
C ARG A 92 13.12 0.12 -11.45
N CYS A 93 12.22 0.90 -12.06
CA CYS A 93 11.72 0.69 -13.42
C CYS A 93 12.44 1.53 -14.49
N GLU A 94 13.43 2.36 -14.12
CA GLU A 94 14.20 3.16 -15.08
C GLU A 94 14.92 2.31 -16.14
N ASP A 95 15.15 1.02 -15.85
CA ASP A 95 15.78 0.05 -16.77
C ASP A 95 14.78 -0.69 -17.70
N TRP A 96 13.48 -0.39 -17.68
CA TRP A 96 12.47 -1.16 -18.44
C TRP A 96 12.24 -0.67 -19.88
N ASP A 97 12.65 0.56 -20.21
CA ASP A 97 12.46 1.16 -21.55
C ASP A 97 13.66 0.93 -22.52
N ASP A 98 14.65 0.10 -22.15
CA ASP A 98 15.79 -0.31 -22.99
C ASP A 98 15.58 -1.67 -23.70
#